data_AF-A0A932PW58-F1
#
_entry.id   AF-A0A932PW58-F1
#
_cell.length_a   1.000
_cell.length_b   1.000
_cell.length_c   1.000
_cell.angle_alpha   90.00
_cell.angle_beta   90.00
_cell.angle_gamma   90.00
#
_symmetry.space_group_name_H-M   'P 1'
#
loop_
_entity.id
_entity.type
_entity.pdbx_description
1 polymer ?
#
loop_
_entity_poly.entity_id
_entity_poly.type
_entity_poly.pdbx_seq_one_letter_code
_entity_poly.pdbx_strand_id
1 'polypeptide(L)'
;MSEERIADLAIEFITFCFKRRSVEWPQLYDEMCLVAGNRLYKGLGYEELREAGLDFTLVGLGQTSRIANAVTREMRRAAVA
;
A
#
# COMPACT_ATOMS: atom_id res chain seq x y z
N MET A 1 -16.35 9.40 -8.04
CA MET A 1 -16.31 9.84 -6.63
C MET A 1 -15.93 8.73 -5.65
N SER A 2 -16.47 7.50 -5.72
CA SER A 2 -16.11 6.39 -4.81
C SER A 2 -14.77 5.73 -5.17
N GLU A 3 -14.55 5.40 -6.44
CA GLU A 3 -13.33 4.70 -6.90
C GLU A 3 -12.05 5.53 -6.75
N GLU A 4 -12.12 6.85 -6.97
CA GLU A 4 -10.98 7.76 -6.79
C GLU A 4 -10.55 7.85 -5.33
N ARG A 5 -11.52 7.98 -4.40
CA ARG A 5 -11.26 7.95 -2.94
C ARG A 5 -10.72 6.60 -2.46
N ILE A 6 -11.13 5.50 -3.10
CA ILE A 6 -10.62 4.15 -2.86
C ILE A 6 -9.15 4.07 -3.29
N ALA A 7 -8.81 4.60 -4.46
CA ALA A 7 -7.44 4.66 -4.96
C ALA A 7 -6.54 5.53 -4.07
N ASP A 8 -7.04 6.68 -3.60
CA ASP A 8 -6.30 7.55 -2.68
C ASP A 8 -5.93 6.81 -1.38
N LEU A 9 -6.86 6.04 -0.82
CA LEU A 9 -6.63 5.30 0.42
C LEU A 9 -5.51 4.26 0.27
N ALA A 10 -5.49 3.54 -0.86
CA ALA A 10 -4.42 2.61 -1.19
C ALA A 10 -3.06 3.32 -1.28
N ILE A 11 -3.01 4.47 -1.95
CA ILE A 11 -1.80 5.28 -2.10
C ILE A 11 -1.30 5.76 -0.73
N GLU A 12 -2.19 6.29 0.11
CA GLU A 12 -1.84 6.76 1.44
C GLU A 12 -1.33 5.62 2.34
N PHE A 13 -1.96 4.44 2.28
CA PHE A 13 -1.52 3.26 3.04
C PHE A 13 -0.12 2.81 2.63
N ILE A 14 0.15 2.70 1.31
CA ILE A 14 1.46 2.31 0.79
C ILE A 14 2.51 3.35 1.17
N THR A 15 2.17 4.63 1.04
CA THR A 15 3.03 5.76 1.44
C THR A 15 3.40 5.66 2.91
N PHE A 16 2.44 5.35 3.78
CA PHE A 16 2.68 5.15 5.20
C PHE A 16 3.63 3.98 5.47
N CYS A 17 3.41 2.82 4.84
CA CYS A 17 4.27 1.65 4.99
C CYS A 17 5.69 1.93 4.49
N PHE A 18 5.83 2.60 3.34
CA PHE A 18 7.13 2.92 2.76
C PHE A 18 7.92 3.96 3.56
N LYS A 19 7.23 4.91 4.23
CA LYS A 19 7.86 5.84 5.18
C LYS A 19 8.36 5.15 6.45
N ARG A 20 7.65 4.12 6.92
CA ARG A 20 8.08 3.30 8.08
C ARG A 20 9.29 2.43 7.73
N ARG A 21 9.28 1.86 6.53
CA ARG A 21 10.36 1.01 6.03
C ARG A 21 10.55 1.25 4.54
N SER A 22 11.58 2.01 4.18
CA SER A 22 11.87 2.40 2.78
C SER A 22 12.53 1.28 1.98
N VAL A 23 11.86 0.13 1.92
CA VAL A 23 12.27 -1.06 1.16
C VAL A 23 11.41 -1.20 -0.09
N GLU A 24 11.95 -1.91 -1.09
CA GLU A 24 11.22 -2.20 -2.33
C GLU A 24 10.25 -3.37 -2.16
N TRP A 25 9.40 -3.55 -3.18
CA TRP A 25 8.76 -4.82 -3.38
C TRP A 25 9.82 -5.91 -3.66
N PRO A 26 9.70 -7.13 -3.10
CA PRO A 26 8.60 -7.64 -2.29
C PRO A 26 8.71 -7.37 -0.78
N GLN A 27 9.81 -6.86 -0.24
CA GLN A 27 9.95 -6.66 1.22
C GLN A 27 8.93 -5.65 1.79
N LEU A 28 8.45 -4.72 0.96
CA LEU A 28 7.36 -3.82 1.34
C LEU A 28 6.05 -4.56 1.60
N TYR A 29 5.80 -5.69 0.93
CA TYR A 29 4.63 -6.54 1.17
C TYR A 29 4.58 -7.01 2.63
N ASP A 30 5.72 -7.45 3.18
CA ASP A 30 5.79 -7.92 4.56
C ASP A 30 5.44 -6.79 5.56
N GLU A 31 5.93 -5.56 5.31
CA GLU A 31 5.58 -4.40 6.13
C GLU A 31 4.09 -4.06 5.99
N MET A 32 3.53 -4.10 4.78
CA MET A 32 2.11 -3.88 4.54
C MET A 32 1.25 -4.94 5.26
N CYS A 33 1.66 -6.21 5.23
CA CYS A 33 1.02 -7.29 5.97
C CYS A 33 1.09 -7.08 7.49
N LEU A 34 2.25 -6.65 8.01
CA LEU A 34 2.42 -6.33 9.42
C LEU A 34 1.52 -5.17 9.86
N VAL A 35 1.46 -4.09 9.08
CA VAL A 35 0.62 -2.92 9.35
C VAL A 35 -0.86 -3.30 9.31
N ALA A 36 -1.30 -4.05 8.30
CA ALA A 36 -2.68 -4.50 8.15
C ALA A 36 -3.09 -5.47 9.26
N GLY A 37 -2.26 -6.47 9.55
CA GLY A 37 -2.53 -7.49 10.58
C GLY A 37 -2.64 -6.90 11.99
N ASN A 38 -1.93 -5.81 12.27
CA ASN A 38 -1.98 -5.09 13.54
C ASN A 38 -2.85 -3.82 13.48
N ARG A 39 -3.54 -3.56 12.37
CA ARG A 39 -4.41 -2.38 12.15
C ARG A 39 -3.73 -1.05 12.47
N LEU A 40 -2.44 -0.91 12.16
CA LEU A 40 -1.61 0.24 12.57
C LEU A 40 -1.88 1.52 11.78
N TYR A 41 -2.54 1.42 10.63
CA TYR A 41 -2.89 2.58 9.81
C TYR A 41 -4.39 2.81 9.83
N LYS A 42 -4.84 3.88 10.52
CA LYS A 42 -6.26 4.28 10.64
C LYS A 42 -7.20 3.15 11.10
N GLY A 43 -6.69 2.11 11.77
CA GLY A 43 -7.47 0.93 12.16
C GLY A 43 -7.79 -0.04 11.03
N LEU A 44 -7.28 0.17 9.81
CA LEU A 44 -7.59 -0.65 8.63
C LEU A 44 -6.88 -2.01 8.70
N GLY A 45 -7.66 -3.08 8.49
CA GLY A 45 -7.17 -4.44 8.33
C GLY A 45 -7.29 -4.91 6.88
N TYR A 46 -7.15 -6.22 6.67
CA TYR A 46 -7.13 -6.80 5.33
C TYR A 46 -8.43 -6.58 4.54
N GLU A 47 -9.58 -6.60 5.20
CA GLU A 47 -10.88 -6.45 4.54
C GLU A 47 -11.07 -5.02 4.02
N GLU A 48 -10.83 -4.03 4.89
CA GLU A 48 -10.97 -2.62 4.53
C GLU A 48 -9.93 -2.20 3.47
N LEU A 49 -8.72 -2.77 3.53
CA LEU A 49 -7.70 -2.55 2.50
C LEU A 49 -8.05 -3.23 1.18
N ARG A 50 -8.71 -4.40 1.21
CA ARG A 50 -9.19 -5.06 -0.02
C ARG A 50 -10.27 -4.22 -0.69
N GLU A 51 -11.19 -3.65 0.07
CA GLU A 51 -12.17 -2.67 -0.43
C GLU A 51 -11.50 -1.42 -0.99
N ALA A 52 -10.34 -1.04 -0.43
CA ALA A 52 -9.47 0.02 -0.95
C ALA A 52 -8.67 -0.39 -2.22
N GLY A 53 -8.81 -1.62 -2.73
CA GLY A 53 -8.10 -2.10 -3.92
C GLY A 53 -6.73 -2.73 -3.65
N LEU A 54 -6.39 -2.97 -2.38
CA LEU A 54 -5.18 -3.68 -1.94
C LEU A 54 -5.55 -5.09 -1.49
N ASP A 55 -5.51 -6.02 -2.45
CA ASP A 55 -5.75 -7.44 -2.18
C ASP A 55 -4.42 -8.16 -1.88
N PHE A 56 -4.31 -8.65 -0.65
CA PHE A 56 -3.13 -9.36 -0.13
C PHE A 56 -3.17 -10.87 -0.38
N THR A 57 -4.23 -11.38 -1.02
CA THR A 57 -4.31 -12.78 -1.47
C THR A 57 -3.43 -13.02 -2.69
N LEU A 58 -3.12 -14.28 -2.96
CA LEU A 58 -2.28 -14.67 -4.11
C LEU A 58 -2.79 -14.12 -5.44
N VAL A 59 -4.12 -14.04 -5.63
CA VAL A 59 -4.76 -13.51 -6.84
C VAL A 59 -4.56 -11.99 -6.94
N GLY A 60 -4.64 -11.29 -5.81
CA GLY A 60 -4.48 -9.84 -5.70
C GLY A 60 -3.05 -9.32 -5.83
N LEU A 61 -2.04 -10.14 -5.52
CA LEU A 61 -0.63 -9.74 -5.47
C LEU A 61 -0.13 -9.03 -6.75
N GLY A 62 -0.59 -9.48 -7.92
CA GLY A 62 -0.19 -8.87 -9.20
C GLY A 62 -0.68 -7.43 -9.37
N GLN A 63 -1.84 -7.08 -8.81
CA GLN A 63 -2.36 -5.71 -8.80
C GLN A 63 -1.72 -4.89 -7.69
N THR A 64 -1.69 -5.43 -6.47
CA THR A 64 -1.10 -4.78 -5.30
C THR A 64 0.36 -4.39 -5.54
N SER A 65 1.17 -5.27 -6.16
CA SER A 65 2.57 -4.96 -6.50
C SER A 65 2.70 -3.83 -7.53
N ARG A 66 1.80 -3.75 -8.52
CA ARG A 66 1.81 -2.66 -9.53
C ARG A 66 1.54 -1.32 -8.88
N ILE A 67 0.54 -1.24 -7.99
CA ILE A 67 0.21 -0.01 -7.26
C ILE A 67 1.37 0.37 -6.34
N ALA A 68 1.90 -0.59 -5.58
CA ALA A 68 3.01 -0.35 -4.65
C ALA A 68 4.24 0.21 -5.37
N ASN A 69 4.68 -0.42 -6.46
CA ASN A 69 5.83 0.04 -7.23
C ASN A 69 5.61 1.42 -7.88
N ALA A 70 4.38 1.74 -8.31
CA ALA A 70 4.07 3.06 -8.84
C ALA A 70 4.19 4.14 -7.76
N VAL A 71 3.58 3.91 -6.59
CA VAL A 71 3.63 4.86 -5.46
C VAL A 71 5.06 5.07 -4.98
N THR A 72 5.82 4.01 -4.73
CA THR A 72 7.21 4.14 -4.23
C THR A 72 8.13 4.82 -5.24
N ARG A 73 7.94 4.58 -6.54
CA ARG A 73 8.67 5.27 -7.60
C ARG A 73 8.42 6.78 -7.57
N GLU A 74 7.16 7.20 -7.48
CA GLU A 74 6.81 8.62 -7.42
C GLU A 74 7.33 9.28 -6.13
N MET A 75 7.23 8.58 -4.99
CA MET A 75 7.79 9.08 -3.73
C MET A 75 9.31 9.30 -3.81
N ARG A 76 10.05 8.40 -4.45
CA ARG A 76 11.50 8.58 -4.63
C ARG A 76 11.83 9.72 -5.57
N ARG A 77 11.08 9.88 -6.67
CA ARG A 77 11.26 11.02 -7.58
C ARG A 77 11.08 12.34 -6.85
N ALA A 78 10.05 12.44 -6.01
CA ALA A 78 9.77 13.62 -5.19
C ALA A 78 10.83 13.88 -4.11
N ALA A 79 11.53 12.84 -3.62
CA ALA A 79 12.59 13.00 -2.62
C ALA A 79 13.95 13.43 -3.19
N VAL A 80 14.13 13.35 -4.51
CA VAL A 80 15.38 13.72 -5.23
C VAL A 80 15.27 15.10 -5.90
N ALA A 81 14.06 15.67 -5.96
CA ALA A 81 13.77 17.02 -6.48
C ALA A 81 13.88 18.08 -5.38
#